data_AF-A0A536Q8F3-F1
#
_entry.id   AF-A0A536Q8F3-F1
#
_cell.length_a   1.000
_cell.length_b   1.000
_cell.length_c   1.000
_cell.angle_alpha   90.00
_cell.angle_beta   90.00
_cell.angle_gamma   90.00
#
_symmetry.space_group_name_H-M   'P 1'
#
loop_
_entity.id
_entity.type
_entity.pdbx_description
1 polymer ?
#
loop_
_entity_poly.entity_id
_entity_poly.type
_entity_poly.pdbx_seq_one_letter_code
_entity_poly.pdbx_strand_id
1 'polypeptide(L)'
;MNDPGAEYRFRDRAGSLIAEIDAALDRGEIDEAGWHARVADIIRPAYLAAITPQAQSGHSGDAATWEHARGLLADAIDRDGTFLDVGCANGLLMETMVRWCAAKRVRIEPYGLDIVPELAALARSRLPRWAERIFVGNALTWTPPMRFDFVRTNLEYVPPRRRRDLVERLMRDIVAEDGRLIIGVYSNADPGGPGLDDIVRGWGYPVAGQVERPHRTRLNELQRVFWIDAPGVSKGA
;
A
#
# COMPACT_ATOMS: atom_id res chain seq x y z
N MET A 1 10.07 -22.36 -0.76
CA MET A 1 10.33 -21.73 -2.06
C MET A 1 10.75 -20.30 -1.75
N ASN A 2 11.96 -19.87 -2.11
CA ASN A 2 12.47 -18.56 -1.69
C ASN A 2 11.62 -17.47 -2.35
N ASP A 3 11.01 -16.61 -1.53
CA ASP A 3 10.25 -15.45 -1.98
C ASP A 3 11.22 -14.37 -2.46
N PRO A 4 11.29 -14.06 -3.77
CA PRO A 4 12.20 -13.04 -4.29
C PRO A 4 11.86 -11.63 -3.77
N GLY A 5 10.66 -11.42 -3.20
CA GLY A 5 10.27 -10.15 -2.63
C GLY A 5 10.49 -9.99 -1.12
N ALA A 6 11.12 -10.98 -0.45
CA ALA A 6 11.34 -10.94 0.99
C ALA A 6 12.24 -9.76 1.41
N GLU A 7 13.19 -9.37 0.56
CA GLU A 7 14.19 -8.31 0.81
C GLU A 7 13.61 -6.88 0.80
N TYR A 8 12.36 -6.72 0.33
CA TYR A 8 11.66 -5.42 0.26
C TYR A 8 10.89 -5.06 1.53
N ARG A 9 10.89 -5.94 2.54
CA ARG A 9 10.14 -5.76 3.79
C ARG A 9 10.94 -5.01 4.86
N PHE A 10 10.19 -4.39 5.77
CA PHE A 10 10.61 -3.75 7.03
C PHE A 10 12.02 -4.16 7.50
N ARG A 11 13.01 -3.26 7.39
CA ARG A 11 14.42 -3.57 7.68
C ARG A 11 14.88 -3.32 9.12
N ASP A 12 13.97 -2.83 9.95
CA ASP A 12 14.24 -2.57 11.37
C ASP A 12 13.90 -3.81 12.22
N ARG A 13 13.92 -3.70 13.56
CA ARG A 13 13.55 -4.80 14.49
C ARG A 13 12.21 -5.48 14.15
N ALA A 14 11.29 -4.76 13.50
CA ALA A 14 10.02 -5.31 13.00
C ALA A 14 10.22 -6.38 11.91
N GLY A 15 11.27 -6.29 11.10
CA GLY A 15 11.60 -7.26 10.04
C GLY A 15 11.84 -8.66 10.56
N SER A 16 12.68 -8.80 11.60
CA SER A 16 12.96 -10.11 12.21
C SER A 16 11.72 -10.71 12.85
N LEU A 17 10.85 -9.88 13.44
CA LEU A 17 9.57 -10.35 14.01
C LEU A 17 8.62 -10.85 12.93
N ILE A 18 8.50 -10.12 11.81
CA ILE A 18 7.66 -10.51 10.68
C ILE A 18 8.20 -11.79 10.03
N ALA A 19 9.52 -11.94 9.90
CA ALA A 19 10.14 -13.16 9.37
C ALA A 19 9.83 -14.39 10.24
N GLU A 20 9.79 -14.25 11.56
CA GLU A 20 9.36 -15.36 12.44
C GLU A 20 7.87 -15.66 12.29
N ILE A 21 7.02 -14.65 12.09
CA ILE A 21 5.59 -14.86 11.81
C ILE A 21 5.40 -15.58 10.46
N ASP A 22 6.15 -15.20 9.43
CA ASP A 22 6.17 -15.90 8.14
C ASP A 22 6.60 -17.37 8.33
N ALA A 23 7.67 -17.62 9.08
CA ALA A 23 8.17 -18.97 9.34
C ALA A 23 7.18 -19.82 10.15
N ALA A 24 6.49 -19.24 11.14
CA ALA A 24 5.44 -19.92 11.89
C ALA A 24 4.25 -20.30 11.00
N LEU A 25 3.89 -19.44 10.04
CA LEU A 25 2.86 -19.76 9.04
C LEU A 25 3.31 -20.90 8.12
N ASP A 26 4.56 -20.88 7.65
CA ASP A 26 5.12 -21.93 6.79
C ASP A 26 5.23 -23.28 7.50
N ARG A 27 5.49 -23.27 8.82
CA ARG A 27 5.47 -24.47 9.67
C ARG A 27 4.06 -24.95 10.02
N GLY A 28 3.02 -24.17 9.70
CA GLY A 28 1.62 -24.49 10.02
C GLY A 28 1.26 -24.29 11.50
N GLU A 29 2.07 -23.55 12.26
CA GLU A 29 1.82 -23.24 13.68
C GLU A 29 0.73 -22.18 13.85
N ILE A 30 0.53 -21.36 12.81
CA ILE A 30 -0.55 -20.38 12.69
C ILE A 30 -1.18 -20.48 11.31
N ASP A 31 -2.43 -20.06 11.22
CA ASP A 31 -3.10 -19.84 9.94
C ASP A 31 -2.91 -18.38 9.46
N GLU A 32 -3.51 -18.02 8.34
CA GLU A 32 -3.40 -16.67 7.78
C GLU A 32 -4.08 -15.61 8.65
N ALA A 33 -5.16 -15.97 9.35
CA ALA A 33 -5.80 -15.07 10.30
C ALA A 33 -4.85 -14.75 11.47
N GLY A 34 -4.17 -15.78 11.99
CA GLY A 34 -3.12 -15.66 12.99
C GLY A 34 -1.92 -14.85 12.50
N TRP A 35 -1.54 -14.99 11.22
CA TRP A 35 -0.49 -14.16 10.61
C TRP A 35 -0.87 -12.68 10.64
N HIS A 36 -2.08 -12.34 10.16
CA HIS A 36 -2.57 -10.96 10.16
C HIS A 36 -2.68 -10.39 11.58
N ALA A 37 -3.17 -11.17 12.54
CA ALA A 37 -3.29 -10.76 13.93
C ALA A 37 -1.92 -10.44 14.54
N ARG A 38 -0.91 -11.32 14.35
CA ARG A 38 0.44 -11.08 14.89
C ARG A 38 1.14 -9.90 14.25
N VAL A 39 0.97 -9.68 12.94
CA VAL A 39 1.49 -8.48 12.27
C VAL A 39 0.80 -7.22 12.81
N ALA A 40 -0.52 -7.26 13.00
CA ALA A 40 -1.27 -6.16 13.60
C ALA A 40 -0.82 -5.87 15.04
N ASP A 41 -0.47 -6.89 15.84
CA ASP A 41 0.01 -6.72 17.22
C ASP A 41 1.37 -6.00 17.30
N ILE A 42 2.17 -6.04 16.23
CA ILE A 42 3.42 -5.26 16.13
C ILE A 42 3.09 -3.80 15.76
N ILE A 43 2.23 -3.61 14.76
CA ILE A 43 1.97 -2.30 14.14
C ILE A 43 1.07 -1.43 15.02
N ARG A 44 -0.05 -1.99 15.49
CA ARG A 44 -1.11 -1.28 16.23
C ARG A 44 -0.57 -0.48 17.43
N PRO A 45 0.16 -1.07 18.40
CA PRO A 45 0.62 -0.29 19.56
C PRO A 45 1.62 0.80 19.18
N ALA A 46 2.54 0.52 18.24
CA ALA A 46 3.54 1.49 17.81
C ALA A 46 2.88 2.71 17.14
N TYR A 47 1.89 2.47 16.27
CA TYR A 47 1.22 3.54 15.56
C TYR A 47 0.30 4.32 16.50
N LEU A 48 -0.49 3.66 17.35
CA LEU A 48 -1.41 4.34 18.27
C LEU A 48 -0.68 5.18 19.34
N ALA A 49 0.51 4.76 19.79
CA ALA A 49 1.30 5.50 20.77
C ALA A 49 2.05 6.71 20.17
N ALA A 50 2.14 6.79 18.84
CA ALA A 50 2.85 7.87 18.17
C ALA A 50 2.08 9.20 18.24
N ILE A 51 2.83 10.30 18.28
CA ILE A 51 2.30 11.66 18.47
C ILE A 51 2.17 12.46 17.17
N THR A 52 2.91 12.09 16.11
CA THR A 52 2.83 12.78 14.81
C THR A 52 1.98 11.96 13.84
N PRO A 53 1.23 12.61 12.92
CA PRO A 53 0.49 11.90 11.89
C PRO A 53 1.37 10.96 11.06
N GLN A 54 2.63 11.34 10.83
CA GLN A 54 3.61 10.55 10.08
C GLN A 54 3.96 9.25 10.81
N ALA A 55 4.30 9.33 12.10
CA ALA A 55 4.67 8.16 12.89
C ALA A 55 3.48 7.23 13.13
N GLN A 56 2.28 7.79 13.30
CA GLN A 56 1.01 7.05 13.31
C GLN A 56 0.66 6.39 11.95
N SER A 57 1.46 6.64 10.90
CA SER A 57 1.34 6.03 9.56
C SER A 57 2.56 5.17 9.19
N GLY A 58 3.42 4.84 10.15
CA GLY A 58 4.63 4.05 9.89
C GLY A 58 5.78 4.81 9.25
N HIS A 59 5.77 6.14 9.30
CA HIS A 59 6.88 6.96 8.82
C HIS A 59 7.61 7.62 9.99
N SER A 60 8.90 7.32 10.14
CA SER A 60 9.72 7.80 11.27
C SER A 60 10.23 9.24 11.11
N GLY A 61 10.01 9.87 9.96
CA GLY A 61 10.46 11.23 9.67
C GLY A 61 9.38 12.31 9.88
N ASP A 62 9.76 13.55 9.60
CA ASP A 62 8.90 14.73 9.62
C ASP A 62 7.99 14.87 8.39
N ALA A 63 7.24 15.97 8.31
CA ALA A 63 6.37 16.28 7.17
C ALA A 63 7.13 16.43 5.84
N ALA A 64 8.32 17.02 5.84
CA ALA A 64 9.10 17.22 4.62
C ALA A 64 9.65 15.89 4.07
N THR A 65 10.09 15.00 4.95
CA THR A 65 10.52 13.64 4.57
C THR A 65 9.34 12.76 4.18
N TRP A 66 8.16 12.96 4.77
CA TRP A 66 6.92 12.32 4.31
C TRP A 66 6.57 12.73 2.87
N GLU A 67 6.57 14.04 2.59
CA GLU A 67 6.29 14.57 1.24
C GLU A 67 7.27 14.02 0.21
N HIS A 68 8.57 13.97 0.54
CA HIS A 68 9.55 13.36 -0.34
C HIS A 68 9.28 11.87 -0.58
N ALA A 69 9.05 11.12 0.50
CA ALA A 69 8.94 9.67 0.47
C ALA A 69 7.64 9.14 -0.14
N ARG A 70 6.56 9.92 -0.10
CA ARG A 70 5.23 9.51 -0.54
C ARG A 70 4.71 10.31 -1.72
N GLY A 71 5.25 11.50 -1.98
CA GLY A 71 4.77 12.39 -3.04
C GLY A 71 4.86 11.80 -4.46
N LEU A 72 5.74 10.81 -4.67
CA LEU A 72 5.82 10.07 -5.94
C LEU A 72 4.55 9.25 -6.27
N LEU A 73 3.71 8.95 -5.27
CA LEU A 73 2.40 8.33 -5.50
C LEU A 73 1.47 9.22 -6.33
N ALA A 74 1.59 10.55 -6.21
CA ALA A 74 0.77 11.48 -6.98
C ALA A 74 1.10 11.47 -8.48
N ASP A 75 2.28 10.98 -8.88
CA ASP A 75 2.68 10.87 -10.29
C ASP A 75 1.89 9.77 -11.02
N ALA A 76 1.37 8.78 -10.29
CA ALA A 76 0.51 7.72 -10.83
C ALA A 76 -0.96 8.16 -11.03
N ILE A 77 -1.33 9.37 -10.59
CA ILE A 77 -2.68 9.91 -10.73
C ILE A 77 -2.69 10.94 -11.88
N ASP A 78 -3.43 10.62 -12.94
CA ASP A 78 -3.45 11.34 -14.21
C ASP A 78 -4.82 11.95 -14.58
N ARG A 79 -5.89 11.54 -13.90
CA ARG A 79 -7.26 12.05 -14.10
C ARG A 79 -8.02 12.17 -12.80
N ASP A 80 -9.13 12.91 -12.85
CA ASP A 80 -10.09 12.95 -11.75
C ASP A 80 -10.64 11.54 -11.48
N GLY A 81 -10.94 11.21 -10.23
CA GLY A 81 -11.48 9.89 -9.90
C GLY A 81 -11.49 9.56 -8.40
N THR A 82 -11.86 8.33 -8.10
CA THR A 82 -11.84 7.77 -6.75
C THR A 82 -10.49 7.14 -6.42
N PHE A 83 -10.01 7.30 -5.19
CA PHE A 83 -8.72 6.79 -4.72
C PHE A 83 -8.87 5.98 -3.44
N LEU A 84 -8.55 4.68 -3.49
CA LEU A 84 -8.52 3.81 -2.32
C LEU A 84 -7.08 3.62 -1.82
N ASP A 85 -6.83 3.98 -0.56
CA ASP A 85 -5.59 3.67 0.15
C ASP A 85 -5.77 2.40 1.01
N VAL A 86 -5.19 1.29 0.57
CA VAL A 86 -5.15 0.04 1.33
C VAL A 86 -4.05 0.12 2.38
N GLY A 87 -4.39 -0.22 3.63
CA GLY A 87 -3.53 0.03 4.79
C GLY A 87 -3.46 1.52 5.12
N CYS A 88 -4.61 2.20 5.16
CA CYS A 88 -4.67 3.66 5.31
C CYS A 88 -4.13 4.19 6.64
N ALA A 89 -3.94 3.32 7.64
CA ALA A 89 -3.53 3.66 9.00
C ALA A 89 -4.41 4.78 9.57
N ASN A 90 -3.83 5.92 9.93
CA ASN A 90 -4.56 7.09 10.43
C ASN A 90 -5.15 7.98 9.31
N GLY A 91 -5.03 7.59 8.04
CA GLY A 91 -5.52 8.31 6.86
C GLY A 91 -4.62 9.44 6.36
N LEU A 92 -3.37 9.58 6.82
CA LEU A 92 -2.50 10.72 6.43
C LEU A 92 -2.29 10.76 4.91
N LEU A 93 -2.07 9.60 4.30
CA LEU A 93 -1.85 9.53 2.87
C LEU A 93 -3.09 9.97 2.09
N MET A 94 -4.29 9.51 2.48
CA MET A 94 -5.56 9.95 1.92
C MET A 94 -5.66 11.49 1.85
N GLU A 95 -5.40 12.17 2.97
CA GLU A 95 -5.44 13.63 3.03
C GLU A 95 -4.37 14.30 2.17
N THR A 96 -3.13 13.78 2.20
CA THR A 96 -2.04 14.38 1.43
C THR A 96 -2.19 14.19 -0.07
N MET A 97 -2.73 13.05 -0.52
CA MET A 97 -2.99 12.78 -1.95
C MET A 97 -4.00 13.78 -2.53
N VAL A 98 -5.07 14.12 -1.79
CA VAL A 98 -6.02 15.15 -2.22
C VAL A 98 -5.31 16.48 -2.51
N ARG A 99 -4.42 16.91 -1.60
CA ARG A 99 -3.64 18.14 -1.77
C ARG A 99 -2.67 18.05 -2.96
N TRP A 100 -1.94 16.95 -3.09
CA TRP A 100 -0.94 16.79 -4.17
C TRP A 100 -1.59 16.67 -5.55
N CYS A 101 -2.69 15.95 -5.68
CA CYS A 101 -3.47 15.88 -6.91
C CYS A 101 -4.07 17.25 -7.27
N ALA A 102 -4.61 17.98 -6.29
CA ALA A 102 -5.17 19.31 -6.52
C ALA A 102 -4.11 20.30 -7.06
N ALA A 103 -2.85 20.21 -6.60
CA ALA A 103 -1.74 21.00 -7.13
C ALA A 103 -1.46 20.72 -8.62
N LYS A 104 -1.81 19.52 -9.09
CA LYS A 104 -1.75 19.10 -10.50
C LYS A 104 -3.07 19.37 -11.27
N ARG A 105 -4.04 20.06 -10.66
CA ARG A 105 -5.41 20.27 -11.19
C ARG A 105 -6.22 18.98 -11.37
N VAL A 106 -5.90 17.95 -10.60
CA VAL A 106 -6.63 16.68 -10.57
C VAL A 106 -7.41 16.57 -9.26
N ARG A 107 -8.70 16.26 -9.33
CA ARG A 107 -9.57 16.07 -8.16
C ARG A 107 -9.75 14.58 -7.90
N ILE A 108 -9.34 14.14 -6.71
CA ILE A 108 -9.61 12.78 -6.24
C ILE A 108 -10.58 12.76 -5.06
N GLU A 109 -11.36 11.69 -4.98
CA GLU A 109 -12.19 11.34 -3.84
C GLU A 109 -11.52 10.24 -3.01
N PRO A 110 -11.03 10.53 -1.79
CA PRO A 110 -10.25 9.56 -1.02
C PRO A 110 -11.14 8.57 -0.24
N TYR A 111 -10.70 7.32 -0.22
CA TYR A 111 -11.22 6.20 0.56
C TYR A 111 -10.07 5.48 1.26
N GLY A 112 -10.36 4.86 2.39
CA GLY A 112 -9.37 4.12 3.17
C GLY A 112 -9.87 2.72 3.52
N LEU A 113 -8.96 1.75 3.51
CA LEU A 113 -9.20 0.42 4.05
C LEU A 113 -8.06 0.08 5.01
N ASP A 114 -8.38 -0.31 6.24
CA ASP A 114 -7.40 -0.86 7.16
C ASP A 114 -7.89 -2.16 7.80
N ILE A 115 -6.98 -3.10 8.04
CA ILE A 115 -7.32 -4.34 8.72
C ILE A 115 -7.41 -4.16 10.24
N VAL A 116 -6.76 -3.13 10.78
CA VAL A 116 -6.72 -2.82 12.22
C VAL A 116 -7.86 -1.84 12.56
N PRO A 117 -8.92 -2.29 13.26
CA PRO A 117 -10.10 -1.46 13.53
C PRO A 117 -9.77 -0.15 14.27
N GLU A 118 -8.80 -0.19 15.18
CA GLU A 118 -8.38 0.96 15.98
C GLU A 118 -7.69 2.04 15.14
N LEU A 119 -6.92 1.65 14.11
CA LEU A 119 -6.31 2.60 13.18
C LEU A 119 -7.36 3.23 12.27
N ALA A 120 -8.31 2.43 11.76
CA ALA A 120 -9.44 2.97 11.01
C ALA A 120 -10.29 3.93 11.87
N ALA A 121 -10.51 3.63 13.15
CA ALA A 121 -11.19 4.52 14.08
C ALA A 121 -10.42 5.84 14.29
N LEU A 122 -9.08 5.77 14.46
CA LEU A 122 -8.22 6.94 14.51
C LEU A 122 -8.32 7.79 13.24
N ALA A 123 -8.30 7.16 12.06
CA ALA A 123 -8.46 7.85 10.78
C ALA A 123 -9.80 8.58 10.67
N ARG A 124 -10.90 7.92 11.06
CA ARG A 124 -12.24 8.53 11.09
C ARG A 124 -12.31 9.73 12.03
N SER A 125 -11.68 9.62 13.20
CA SER A 125 -11.60 10.73 14.16
C SER A 125 -10.80 11.91 13.62
N ARG A 126 -9.71 11.66 12.88
CA ARG A 126 -8.88 12.73 12.32
C ARG A 126 -9.50 13.37 11.08
N LEU A 127 -10.26 12.60 10.31
CA LEU A 127 -10.84 12.99 9.03
C LEU A 127 -12.38 12.86 9.04
N PRO A 128 -13.10 13.61 9.89
CA PRO A 128 -14.54 13.45 10.07
C PRO A 128 -15.34 13.63 8.77
N ARG A 129 -14.88 14.49 7.86
CA ARG A 129 -15.48 14.71 6.53
C ARG A 129 -15.45 13.48 5.61
N TRP A 130 -14.60 12.49 5.91
CA TRP A 130 -14.46 11.25 5.14
C TRP A 130 -14.66 10.01 6.00
N ALA A 131 -15.26 10.15 7.20
CA ALA A 131 -15.40 9.04 8.13
C ALA A 131 -16.17 7.84 7.52
N GLU A 132 -17.19 8.10 6.71
CA GLU A 132 -17.99 7.09 6.01
C GLU A 132 -17.24 6.43 4.82
N ARG A 133 -16.08 6.96 4.44
CA ARG A 133 -15.22 6.46 3.34
C ARG A 133 -14.04 5.61 3.85
N ILE A 134 -13.98 5.37 5.15
CA ILE A 134 -12.93 4.58 5.80
C ILE A 134 -13.53 3.27 6.28
N PHE A 135 -13.01 2.17 5.77
CA PHE A 135 -13.51 0.82 6.01
C PHE A 135 -12.55 0.00 6.87
N VAL A 136 -13.10 -0.99 7.56
CA VAL A 136 -12.34 -2.02 8.27
C VAL A 136 -12.46 -3.32 7.50
N GLY A 137 -11.34 -3.95 7.16
CA GLY A 137 -11.37 -5.24 6.49
C GLY A 137 -10.03 -5.72 5.96
N ASN A 138 -9.94 -7.02 5.69
CA ASN A 138 -8.77 -7.62 5.05
C ASN A 138 -8.85 -7.41 3.53
N ALA A 139 -7.78 -6.88 2.93
CA ALA A 139 -7.68 -6.64 1.49
C ALA A 139 -7.75 -7.92 0.61
N LEU A 140 -7.81 -9.12 1.19
CA LEU A 140 -8.10 -10.39 0.50
C LEU A 140 -9.56 -10.85 0.60
N THR A 141 -10.36 -10.29 1.50
CA THR A 141 -11.74 -10.79 1.74
C THR A 141 -12.80 -9.69 1.87
N TRP A 142 -12.41 -8.44 2.13
CA TRP A 142 -13.33 -7.30 2.25
C TRP A 142 -14.10 -7.04 0.96
N THR A 143 -15.43 -7.01 1.03
CA THR A 143 -16.27 -6.71 -0.14
C THR A 143 -16.32 -5.19 -0.36
N PRO A 144 -15.83 -4.69 -1.51
CA PRO A 144 -15.83 -3.26 -1.77
C PRO A 144 -17.26 -2.75 -2.07
N PRO A 145 -17.64 -1.54 -1.64
CA PRO A 145 -18.95 -0.96 -1.98
C PRO A 145 -19.02 -0.54 -3.46
N MET A 146 -17.87 -0.33 -4.08
CA MET A 146 -17.70 0.05 -5.49
C MET A 146 -16.28 -0.29 -5.94
N ARG A 147 -16.05 -0.29 -7.25
CA ARG A 147 -14.68 -0.27 -7.79
C ARG A 147 -14.13 1.15 -7.78
N PHE A 148 -12.81 1.28 -7.69
CA PHE A 148 -12.11 2.55 -7.59
C PHE A 148 -11.23 2.81 -8.81
N ASP A 149 -11.15 4.06 -9.27
CA ASP A 149 -10.32 4.46 -10.40
C ASP A 149 -8.82 4.25 -10.10
N PHE A 150 -8.42 4.53 -8.87
CA PHE A 150 -7.06 4.33 -8.39
C PHE A 150 -7.08 3.55 -7.08
N VAL A 151 -6.33 2.45 -7.02
CA VAL A 151 -6.14 1.66 -5.79
C VAL A 151 -4.65 1.67 -5.47
N ARG A 152 -4.27 2.05 -4.26
CA ARG A 152 -2.89 1.99 -3.79
C ARG A 152 -2.76 0.91 -2.72
N THR A 153 -1.73 0.08 -2.85
CA THR A 153 -1.41 -0.97 -1.88
C THR A 153 0.10 -1.16 -1.74
N ASN A 154 0.50 -1.88 -0.71
CA ASN A 154 1.79 -2.55 -0.66
C ASN A 154 1.62 -4.08 -0.65
N LEU A 155 2.67 -4.82 -1.05
CA LEU A 155 2.63 -6.29 -1.09
C LEU A 155 2.99 -6.93 0.25
N GLU A 156 3.53 -6.19 1.22
CA GLU A 156 3.79 -6.70 2.56
C GLU A 156 2.53 -6.88 3.42
N TYR A 157 1.34 -6.45 2.97
CA TYR A 157 0.10 -6.58 3.72
C TYR A 157 -0.43 -8.01 3.81
N VAL A 158 0.13 -8.94 3.04
CA VAL A 158 -0.22 -10.37 3.01
C VAL A 158 1.05 -11.22 3.08
N PRO A 159 0.98 -12.49 3.52
CA PRO A 159 2.13 -13.39 3.45
C PRO A 159 2.70 -13.51 2.03
N PRO A 160 4.00 -13.81 1.87
CA PRO A 160 4.65 -13.92 0.55
C PRO A 160 3.88 -14.75 -0.48
N ARG A 161 3.41 -15.94 -0.06
CA ARG A 161 2.65 -16.87 -0.91
C ARG A 161 1.30 -16.33 -1.38
N ARG A 162 0.81 -15.22 -0.82
CA ARG A 162 -0.48 -14.60 -1.14
C ARG A 162 -0.36 -13.29 -1.91
N ARG A 163 0.85 -12.81 -2.22
CA ARG A 163 1.03 -11.52 -2.91
C ARG A 163 0.44 -11.50 -4.31
N ARG A 164 0.60 -12.61 -5.05
CA ARG A 164 -0.03 -12.78 -6.36
C ARG A 164 -1.55 -12.71 -6.24
N ASP A 165 -2.13 -13.46 -5.30
CA ASP A 165 -3.57 -13.45 -5.04
C ASP A 165 -4.10 -12.07 -4.67
N LEU A 166 -3.33 -11.28 -3.91
CA LEU A 166 -3.67 -9.90 -3.59
C LEU A 166 -3.76 -9.04 -4.86
N VAL A 167 -2.76 -9.10 -5.74
CA VAL A 167 -2.78 -8.35 -7.00
C VAL A 167 -3.93 -8.82 -7.89
N GLU A 168 -4.11 -10.13 -8.05
CA GLU A 168 -5.19 -10.71 -8.85
C GLU A 168 -6.57 -10.27 -8.36
N ARG A 169 -6.79 -10.29 -7.05
CA ARG A 169 -8.04 -9.85 -6.44
C ARG A 169 -8.26 -8.36 -6.63
N LEU A 170 -7.27 -7.52 -6.33
CA LEU A 170 -7.40 -6.08 -6.43
C LEU A 170 -7.76 -5.68 -7.87
N MET A 171 -7.08 -6.24 -8.87
CA MET A 171 -7.38 -6.00 -10.28
C MET A 171 -8.76 -6.52 -10.68
N ARG A 172 -9.15 -7.70 -10.21
CA ARG A 172 -10.42 -8.32 -10.62
C ARG A 172 -11.62 -7.63 -9.99
N ASP A 173 -11.57 -7.29 -8.70
CA ASP A 173 -12.78 -6.96 -7.91
C ASP A 173 -12.83 -5.52 -7.40
N ILE A 174 -11.68 -4.82 -7.31
CA ILE A 174 -11.57 -3.54 -6.59
C ILE A 174 -11.17 -2.40 -7.53
N VAL A 175 -10.32 -2.65 -8.52
CA VAL A 175 -9.93 -1.66 -9.53
C VAL A 175 -11.04 -1.55 -10.58
N ALA A 176 -11.35 -0.32 -10.99
CA ALA A 176 -12.29 -0.02 -12.07
C ALA A 176 -11.80 -0.58 -13.42
N GLU A 177 -12.69 -0.70 -14.40
CA GLU A 177 -12.37 -1.29 -15.71
C GLU A 177 -11.31 -0.51 -16.51
N ASP A 178 -11.24 0.80 -16.30
CA ASP A 178 -10.21 1.70 -16.84
C ASP A 178 -9.26 2.21 -15.73
N GLY A 179 -9.30 1.53 -14.57
CA GLY A 179 -8.60 1.93 -13.36
C GLY A 179 -7.14 1.47 -13.31
N ARG A 180 -6.48 1.82 -12.20
CA ARG A 180 -5.06 1.61 -11.98
C ARG A 180 -4.78 1.07 -10.58
N LEU A 181 -3.96 0.02 -10.50
CA LEU A 181 -3.39 -0.45 -9.25
C LEU A 181 -1.97 0.10 -9.11
N ILE A 182 -1.74 0.83 -8.02
CA ILE A 182 -0.49 1.50 -7.66
C ILE A 182 0.17 0.69 -6.54
N ILE A 183 1.39 0.21 -6.75
CA ILE A 183 2.11 -0.64 -5.80
C ILE A 183 3.34 0.10 -5.28
N GLY A 184 3.35 0.32 -3.97
CA GLY A 184 4.43 1.03 -3.28
C GLY A 184 3.91 2.11 -2.31
N VAL A 185 4.80 2.89 -1.70
CA VAL A 185 6.23 3.01 -1.98
C VAL A 185 7.05 1.91 -1.31
N TYR A 186 7.94 1.25 -2.04
CA TYR A 186 8.93 0.29 -1.51
C TYR A 186 10.37 0.79 -1.73
N SER A 187 11.35 0.17 -1.08
CA SER A 187 12.77 0.53 -1.24
C SER A 187 13.64 -0.70 -1.51
N ASN A 188 14.55 -0.57 -2.49
CA ASN A 188 15.47 -1.64 -2.87
C ASN A 188 16.80 -1.46 -2.13
N ALA A 189 17.24 -2.46 -1.36
CA ALA A 189 18.58 -2.50 -0.73
C ALA A 189 19.65 -2.76 -1.77
N ASP A 190 19.32 -3.65 -2.71
CA ASP A 190 20.13 -3.95 -3.87
C ASP A 190 19.46 -3.32 -5.11
N PRO A 191 19.92 -2.16 -5.57
CA PRO A 191 19.42 -1.55 -6.80
C PRO A 191 19.67 -2.41 -8.06
N GLY A 192 20.58 -3.39 -8.00
CA GLY A 192 20.91 -4.31 -9.10
C GLY A 192 20.09 -5.60 -9.13
N GLY A 193 19.31 -5.90 -8.09
CA GLY A 193 18.42 -7.07 -8.02
C GLY A 193 17.04 -6.83 -8.66
N PRO A 194 16.26 -7.91 -8.94
CA PRO A 194 14.94 -7.81 -9.57
C PRO A 194 13.93 -7.14 -8.64
N GLY A 195 13.34 -6.03 -9.07
CA GLY A 195 12.40 -5.24 -8.27
C GLY A 195 11.05 -5.93 -8.03
N LEU A 196 10.21 -5.38 -7.13
CA LEU A 196 8.82 -5.84 -7.00
C LEU A 196 8.05 -5.75 -8.34
N ASP A 197 8.41 -4.80 -9.19
CA ASP A 197 7.88 -4.66 -10.54
C ASP A 197 8.23 -5.85 -11.44
N ASP A 198 9.46 -6.38 -11.38
CA ASP A 198 9.84 -7.59 -12.12
C ASP A 198 9.08 -8.83 -11.65
N ILE A 199 8.86 -8.95 -10.34
CA ILE A 199 8.05 -10.01 -9.77
C ILE A 199 6.61 -9.94 -10.29
N VAL A 200 6.02 -8.73 -10.29
CA VAL A 200 4.64 -8.53 -10.80
C VAL A 200 4.55 -8.77 -12.31
N ARG A 201 5.57 -8.37 -13.10
CA ARG A 201 5.66 -8.74 -14.53
C ARG A 201 5.70 -10.26 -14.71
N GLY A 202 6.43 -10.96 -13.85
CA GLY A 202 6.49 -12.43 -13.83
C GLY A 202 5.13 -13.12 -13.57
N TRP A 203 4.16 -12.42 -12.98
CA TRP A 203 2.78 -12.90 -12.83
C TRP A 203 1.88 -12.62 -14.04
N GLY A 204 2.41 -11.99 -15.10
CA GLY A 204 1.68 -11.65 -16.32
C GLY A 204 1.04 -10.27 -16.31
N TYR A 205 1.34 -9.41 -15.33
CA TYR A 205 0.82 -8.05 -15.26
C TYR A 205 1.80 -7.05 -15.89
N PRO A 206 1.44 -6.39 -17.01
CA PRO A 206 2.31 -5.38 -17.61
C PRO A 206 2.35 -4.12 -16.73
N VAL A 207 3.56 -3.69 -16.39
CA VAL A 207 3.80 -2.42 -15.68
C VAL A 207 3.60 -1.27 -16.66
N ALA A 208 2.56 -0.47 -16.43
CA ALA A 208 2.16 0.65 -17.28
C ALA A 208 3.00 1.91 -17.02
N GLY A 209 3.56 2.03 -15.82
CA GLY A 209 4.51 3.09 -15.50
C GLY A 209 5.15 2.93 -14.13
N GLN A 210 6.19 3.70 -13.90
CA GLN A 210 6.97 3.68 -12.66
C GLN A 210 7.62 5.03 -12.39
N VAL A 211 7.86 5.32 -11.11
CA VAL A 211 8.62 6.47 -10.66
C VAL A 211 9.58 6.02 -9.57
N GLU A 212 10.81 6.51 -9.64
CA GLU A 212 11.82 6.29 -8.62
C GLU A 212 12.43 7.60 -8.13
N ARG A 213 12.82 7.64 -6.86
CA ARG A 213 13.49 8.78 -6.23
C ARG A 213 14.55 8.29 -5.24
N PRO A 214 15.67 9.01 -5.08
CA PRO A 214 16.64 8.67 -4.03
C PRO A 214 16.03 8.75 -2.64
N HIS A 215 16.41 7.81 -1.76
CA HIS A 215 16.02 7.88 -0.36
C HIS A 215 16.81 8.98 0.37
N ARG A 216 16.13 9.87 1.12
CA ARG A 216 16.79 11.02 1.76
C ARG A 216 17.87 10.65 2.77
N THR A 217 17.65 9.61 3.58
CA THR A 217 18.58 9.21 4.65
C THR A 217 19.41 7.96 4.35
N ARG A 218 19.02 7.15 3.36
CA ARG A 218 19.68 5.90 2.98
C ARG A 218 20.23 6.08 1.58
N LEU A 219 21.36 6.76 1.47
CA LEU A 219 21.85 7.39 0.23
C LEU A 219 22.05 6.43 -0.96
N ASN A 220 22.19 5.14 -0.69
CA ASN A 220 22.37 4.11 -1.72
C ASN A 220 21.06 3.42 -2.11
N GLU A 221 19.92 3.84 -1.55
CA GLU A 221 18.62 3.24 -1.80
C GLU A 221 17.73 4.14 -2.66
N LEU A 222 16.92 3.49 -3.49
CA LEU A 222 15.85 4.12 -4.26
C LEU A 222 14.50 3.78 -3.65
N GLN A 223 13.63 4.78 -3.59
CA GLN A 223 12.21 4.65 -3.33
C GLN A 223 11.48 4.51 -4.66
N ARG A 224 10.66 3.47 -4.79
CA ARG A 224 9.97 3.14 -6.03
C ARG A 224 8.47 3.01 -5.83
N VAL A 225 7.73 3.43 -6.85
CA VAL A 225 6.35 3.04 -7.11
C VAL A 225 6.26 2.59 -8.55
N PHE A 226 5.41 1.62 -8.80
CA PHE A 226 4.94 1.31 -10.15
C PHE A 226 3.45 1.12 -10.14
N TRP A 227 2.86 1.08 -11.32
CA TRP A 227 1.45 0.82 -11.47
C TRP A 227 1.16 -0.07 -12.68
N ILE A 228 0.04 -0.76 -12.56
CA ILE A 228 -0.55 -1.59 -13.62
C ILE A 228 -1.94 -1.01 -13.93
N ASP A 229 -2.25 -0.92 -15.21
CA ASP A 229 -3.55 -0.45 -15.68
C ASP A 229 -4.46 -1.65 -15.93
N ALA A 230 -5.74 -1.52 -15.57
CA ALA A 230 -6.73 -2.48 -15.99
C ALA A 230 -6.75 -2.51 -17.54
N PRO A 231 -6.83 -3.69 -18.16
CA PRO A 231 -6.97 -3.78 -19.60
C PRO A 231 -8.31 -3.14 -19.96
N GLY A 232 -8.26 -1.89 -20.42
CA GLY A 232 -9.45 -1.11 -20.72
C GLY A 232 -10.39 -1.94 -21.60
N VAL A 233 -11.68 -1.93 -21.27
CA VAL A 233 -12.68 -2.50 -22.18
C VAL A 233 -12.49 -1.78 -23.50
N SER A 234 -12.08 -2.53 -24.54
CA SER A 234 -12.07 -2.01 -25.90
C SER A 234 -13.50 -1.52 -26.15
N LYS A 235 -13.70 -0.20 -26.16
CA LYS A 235 -14.98 0.36 -26.60
C LYS A 235 -15.13 -0.13 -28.02
N GLY A 236 -16.03 -1.10 -28.22
CA GLY A 236 -16.36 -1.61 -29.54
C GLY A 236 -16.62 -0.43 -30.46
N ALA A 237 -16.00 -0.49 -31.64
CA ALA A 237 -16.20 0.47 -32.74
C ALA A 237 -17.69 0.60 -33.09
#